data_AF-A0A9C8KWK1-F1
#
_entry.id   AF-A0A9C8KWK1-F1
#
_cell.length_a   1.000
_cell.length_b   1.000
_cell.length_c   1.000
_cell.angle_alpha   90.00
_cell.angle_beta   90.00
_cell.angle_gamma   90.00
#
_symmetry.space_group_name_H-M   'P 1'
#
loop_
_entity.id
_entity.type
_entity.pdbx_description
1 polymer ?
#
loop_
_entity_poly.entity_id
_entity_poly.type
_entity_poly.pdbx_seq_one_letter_code
_entity_poly.pdbx_strand_id
1 'polypeptide(L)'
;GPEVWNELLSRTSDRGVIPCGLGARDTLRFESKLPLYGHELTKDITPLEANLSIFVDLEKDDFCGKEALVKQKEEGIPRTLRGCEMVDRGVPREHYQVYDTEGDELGFVTSGSKSIMLDKFCALVLIKRGVGLKIGDEIEIEIGKKRRRAKLVKTPFYKQVGKK
;
A
#
# COMPACT_ATOMS: atom_id res chain seq x y z
N GLY A 1 -2.02 33.64 -4.00
CA GLY A 1 -2.10 32.24 -3.51
C GLY A 1 -3.53 31.87 -3.18
N PRO A 2 -4.15 32.54 -2.20
CA PRO A 2 -5.58 32.46 -1.94
C PRO A 2 -6.44 32.88 -3.14
N GLU A 3 -5.98 33.83 -3.98
CA GLU A 3 -6.76 34.25 -5.16
C GLU A 3 -6.98 33.11 -6.15
N VAL A 4 -5.95 32.31 -6.44
CA VAL A 4 -6.06 31.16 -7.36
C VAL A 4 -7.02 30.11 -6.81
N TRP A 5 -6.94 29.82 -5.51
CA TRP A 5 -7.84 28.89 -4.83
C TRP A 5 -9.31 29.35 -4.93
N ASN A 6 -9.57 30.60 -4.59
CA ASN A 6 -10.92 31.17 -4.62
C ASN A 6 -11.48 31.24 -6.04
N GLU A 7 -10.65 31.61 -7.02
CA GLU A 7 -11.05 31.67 -8.42
C GLU A 7 -11.46 30.28 -8.94
N LEU A 8 -10.70 29.24 -8.61
CA LEU A 8 -11.02 27.86 -8.99
C LEU A 8 -12.35 27.42 -8.39
N LEU A 9 -12.59 27.65 -7.10
CA LEU A 9 -13.84 27.27 -6.44
C LEU A 9 -15.04 28.04 -7.01
N SER A 10 -14.87 29.33 -7.29
CA SER A 10 -15.93 30.14 -7.91
C SER A 10 -16.31 29.59 -9.28
N ARG A 11 -15.33 29.36 -10.17
CA ARG A 11 -15.53 28.88 -11.55
C ARG A 11 -16.01 27.43 -11.67
N THR A 12 -16.01 26.68 -10.58
CA THR A 12 -16.39 25.26 -10.59
C THR A 12 -17.56 24.96 -9.66
N SER A 13 -18.19 26.01 -9.11
CA SER A 13 -19.32 25.91 -8.18
C SER A 13 -20.53 25.19 -8.79
N ASP A 14 -20.78 25.37 -10.09
CA ASP A 14 -21.83 24.70 -10.87
C ASP A 14 -21.50 23.23 -11.23
N ARG A 15 -20.24 22.82 -11.05
CA ARG A 15 -19.73 21.48 -11.39
C ARG A 15 -19.56 20.56 -10.17
N GLY A 16 -19.96 21.02 -8.99
CA GLY A 16 -19.89 20.24 -7.75
C GLY A 16 -18.47 20.00 -7.22
N VAL A 17 -17.50 20.82 -7.63
CA VAL A 17 -16.14 20.75 -7.09
C VAL A 17 -16.15 21.22 -5.64
N ILE A 18 -15.52 20.44 -4.76
CA ILE A 18 -15.42 20.72 -3.33
C ILE A 18 -13.98 20.60 -2.84
N PRO A 19 -13.60 21.34 -1.79
CA PRO A 19 -12.32 21.13 -1.11
C PRO A 19 -12.23 19.71 -0.52
N CYS A 20 -11.08 19.06 -0.69
CA CYS A 20 -10.81 17.75 -0.12
C CYS A 20 -9.64 17.82 0.87
N GLY A 21 -9.83 17.25 2.06
CA GLY A 21 -8.81 17.21 3.11
C GLY A 21 -7.78 16.08 2.92
N LEU A 22 -6.77 16.08 3.79
CA LEU A 22 -5.70 15.08 3.78
C LEU A 22 -6.20 13.64 4.03
N GLY A 23 -7.22 13.46 4.88
CA GLY A 23 -7.81 12.15 5.12
C GLY A 23 -8.41 11.54 3.86
N ALA A 24 -9.16 12.32 3.08
CA ALA A 24 -9.71 11.87 1.80
C ALA A 24 -8.59 11.52 0.80
N ARG A 25 -7.53 12.33 0.74
CA ARG A 25 -6.34 12.03 -0.08
C ARG A 25 -5.70 10.70 0.33
N ASP A 26 -5.55 10.45 1.62
CA ASP A 26 -4.90 9.24 2.13
C ASP A 26 -5.73 7.98 1.86
N THR A 27 -7.05 8.04 1.97
CA THR A 27 -7.91 6.92 1.56
C THR A 27 -7.82 6.64 0.06
N LEU A 28 -7.88 7.68 -0.78
CA LEU A 28 -7.86 7.50 -2.24
C LEU A 28 -6.52 6.96 -2.76
N ARG A 29 -5.39 7.44 -2.23
CA ARG A 29 -4.06 6.92 -2.58
C ARG A 29 -3.90 5.47 -2.14
N PHE A 30 -4.40 5.14 -0.95
CA PHE A 30 -4.32 3.80 -0.39
C PHE A 30 -5.13 2.80 -1.21
N GLU A 31 -6.38 3.14 -1.56
CA GLU A 31 -7.24 2.32 -2.41
C GLU A 31 -6.63 2.06 -3.79
N SER A 32 -5.93 3.07 -4.33
CA SER A 32 -5.21 3.01 -5.61
C SER A 32 -3.82 2.39 -5.52
N LYS A 33 -3.39 1.93 -4.34
CA LYS A 33 -2.04 1.38 -4.06
C LYS A 33 -0.90 2.32 -4.44
N LEU A 34 -1.10 3.63 -4.29
CA LEU A 34 -0.04 4.62 -4.44
C LEU A 34 0.77 4.70 -3.13
N PRO A 35 2.11 4.57 -3.19
CA PRO A 35 2.94 4.56 -2.00
C PRO A 35 2.97 5.94 -1.35
N LEU A 36 3.03 5.96 -0.01
CA LEU A 36 3.34 7.16 0.76
C LEU A 36 4.71 6.99 1.42
N TYR A 37 5.60 7.96 1.21
CA TYR A 37 6.91 7.95 1.88
C TYR A 37 6.71 8.03 3.40
N GLY A 38 7.44 7.20 4.14
CA GLY A 38 7.21 6.93 5.56
C GLY A 38 6.50 5.60 5.80
N HIS A 39 5.75 5.08 4.82
CA HIS A 39 4.95 3.85 4.93
C HIS A 39 5.48 2.74 3.99
N GLU A 40 5.12 2.79 2.71
CA GLU A 40 5.54 1.79 1.71
C GLU A 40 6.95 2.04 1.16
N LEU A 41 7.46 3.26 1.37
CA LEU A 41 8.81 3.67 0.98
C LEU A 41 9.48 4.35 2.16
N THR A 42 10.64 3.85 2.55
CA THR A 42 11.46 4.43 3.62
C THR A 42 12.93 4.22 3.27
N LYS A 43 13.84 4.69 4.13
CA LYS A 43 15.26 4.35 4.01
C LYS A 43 15.55 2.83 4.09
N ASP A 44 14.61 2.06 4.68
CA ASP A 44 14.74 0.62 4.95
C ASP A 44 13.87 -0.24 4.02
N ILE A 45 13.10 0.38 3.11
CA ILE A 45 12.22 -0.32 2.15
C ILE A 45 12.57 0.16 0.74
N THR A 46 13.11 -0.75 -0.06
CA THR A 46 13.52 -0.45 -1.44
C THR A 46 12.32 -0.35 -2.39
N PRO A 47 12.46 0.35 -3.53
CA PRO A 47 11.43 0.37 -4.57
C PRO A 47 11.07 -1.02 -5.10
N LEU A 48 12.03 -1.97 -5.12
CA LEU A 48 11.79 -3.33 -5.58
C LEU A 48 10.87 -4.10 -4.62
N GLU A 49 11.04 -3.95 -3.32
CA GLU A 49 10.18 -4.54 -2.29
C GLU A 49 8.76 -3.94 -2.32
N ALA A 50 8.66 -2.64 -2.60
CA ALA A 50 7.39 -1.94 -2.77
C ALA A 50 6.65 -2.29 -4.09
N ASN A 51 7.23 -3.16 -4.94
CA ASN A 51 6.76 -3.48 -6.30
C ASN A 51 6.70 -2.26 -7.25
N LEU A 52 7.68 -1.35 -7.13
CA LEU A 52 7.82 -0.15 -7.95
C LEU A 52 8.92 -0.32 -9.01
N SER A 53 9.25 -1.55 -9.39
CA SER A 53 10.31 -1.84 -10.39
C SER A 53 10.05 -1.19 -11.75
N ILE A 54 8.78 -0.94 -12.11
CA ILE A 54 8.42 -0.23 -13.35
C ILE A 54 8.93 1.23 -13.38
N PHE A 55 9.19 1.82 -12.22
CA PHE A 55 9.70 3.18 -12.08
C PHE A 55 11.22 3.22 -11.87
N VAL A 56 11.90 2.07 -11.90
CA VAL A 56 13.35 1.96 -11.72
C VAL A 56 13.95 1.46 -13.02
N ASP A 57 14.61 2.36 -13.75
CA ASP A 57 15.38 2.01 -14.93
C ASP A 57 16.77 1.52 -14.52
N LEU A 58 16.93 0.20 -14.40
CA LEU A 58 18.22 -0.43 -14.05
C LEU A 58 19.21 -0.44 -15.23
N GLU A 59 18.75 -0.19 -16.45
CA GLU A 59 19.60 -0.17 -17.65
C GLU A 59 20.29 1.18 -17.83
N LYS A 60 19.73 2.27 -17.27
CA LYS A 60 20.37 3.59 -17.22
C LYS A 60 21.79 3.51 -16.67
N ASP A 61 22.75 4.15 -17.33
CA ASP A 61 24.18 4.08 -17.01
C ASP A 61 24.51 4.21 -15.52
N ASP A 62 24.07 5.29 -14.86
CA ASP A 62 24.31 5.52 -13.44
C ASP A 62 23.19 6.33 -12.76
N PHE A 63 22.97 6.02 -11.48
CA PHE A 63 22.15 6.78 -10.53
C PHE A 63 22.41 6.31 -9.09
N CYS A 64 22.11 7.19 -8.13
CA CYS A 64 22.25 6.88 -6.70
C CYS A 64 21.46 5.62 -6.31
N GLY A 65 22.17 4.58 -5.85
CA GLY A 65 21.58 3.32 -5.41
C GLY A 65 21.45 2.24 -6.50
N LYS A 66 21.91 2.48 -7.74
CA LYS A 66 21.85 1.50 -8.84
C LYS A 66 22.46 0.15 -8.45
N GLU A 67 23.73 0.15 -8.02
CA GLU A 67 24.45 -1.09 -7.67
C GLU A 67 23.72 -1.92 -6.61
N ALA A 68 23.17 -1.26 -5.58
CA ALA A 68 22.42 -1.92 -4.53
C ALA A 68 21.13 -2.57 -5.05
N LEU A 69 20.40 -1.91 -5.96
CA LEU A 69 19.17 -2.44 -6.54
C LEU A 69 19.43 -3.56 -7.56
N VAL A 70 20.52 -3.47 -8.33
CA VAL A 70 20.97 -4.55 -9.22
C VAL A 70 21.29 -5.80 -8.39
N LYS A 71 22.13 -5.65 -7.37
CA LYS A 71 22.49 -6.73 -6.45
C LYS A 71 21.26 -7.36 -5.80
N GLN A 72 20.33 -6.53 -5.31
CA GLN A 72 19.07 -7.02 -4.72
C GLN A 72 18.21 -7.81 -5.72
N LYS A 73 18.21 -7.43 -7.00
CA LYS A 73 17.48 -8.17 -8.04
C LYS A 73 18.13 -9.51 -8.36
N GLU A 74 19.46 -9.59 -8.34
CA GLU A 74 20.24 -10.81 -8.59
C GLU A 74 20.18 -11.80 -7.43
N GLU A 75 20.38 -11.33 -6.19
CA GLU A 75 20.35 -12.17 -4.98
C GLU A 75 18.93 -12.57 -4.59
N GLY A 76 17.93 -11.81 -5.05
CA GLY A 76 16.53 -12.03 -4.77
C GLY A 76 15.96 -11.00 -3.79
N ILE A 77 14.78 -10.50 -4.12
CA ILE A 77 14.10 -9.46 -3.34
C ILE A 77 13.53 -10.11 -2.06
N PRO A 78 13.92 -9.67 -0.84
CA PRO A 78 13.63 -10.39 0.39
C PRO A 78 12.18 -10.24 0.86
N ARG A 79 11.52 -9.12 0.52
CA ARG A 79 10.15 -8.81 0.92
C ARG A 79 9.31 -8.35 -0.28
N THR A 80 8.00 -8.43 -0.17
CA THR A 80 7.09 -7.93 -1.20
C THR A 80 5.86 -7.29 -0.58
N LEU A 81 5.47 -6.14 -1.12
CA LEU A 81 4.25 -5.45 -0.71
C LEU A 81 3.01 -6.19 -1.26
N ARG A 82 2.10 -6.59 -0.38
CA ARG A 82 0.82 -7.23 -0.72
C ARG A 82 -0.34 -6.44 -0.13
N GLY A 83 -1.54 -6.64 -0.66
CA GLY A 83 -2.76 -6.12 -0.05
C GLY A 83 -3.55 -7.23 0.62
N CYS A 84 -4.24 -6.92 1.70
CA CYS A 84 -5.17 -7.81 2.37
C CYS A 84 -6.44 -7.09 2.80
N GLU A 85 -7.52 -7.87 2.91
CA GLU A 85 -8.80 -7.47 3.49
C GLU A 85 -8.98 -8.17 4.83
N MET A 86 -9.42 -7.46 5.87
CA MET A 86 -9.72 -8.06 7.15
C MET A 86 -10.97 -8.95 7.04
N VAL A 87 -10.89 -10.17 7.58
CA VAL A 87 -12.02 -11.09 7.74
C VAL A 87 -12.72 -10.81 9.07
N ASP A 88 -11.93 -10.70 10.14
CA ASP A 88 -12.43 -10.36 11.46
C ASP A 88 -12.50 -8.83 11.65
N ARG A 89 -13.39 -8.37 12.54
CA ARG A 89 -13.47 -6.93 12.86
C ARG A 89 -12.18 -6.44 13.53
N GLY A 90 -11.55 -5.46 12.90
CA GLY A 90 -10.39 -4.74 13.43
C GLY A 90 -9.87 -3.77 12.39
N VAL A 91 -9.41 -2.60 12.83
CA VAL A 91 -8.79 -1.62 11.93
C VAL A 91 -7.28 -1.88 11.95
N PRO A 92 -6.68 -2.38 10.85
CA PRO A 92 -5.25 -2.54 10.78
C PRO A 92 -4.61 -1.15 10.78
N ARG A 93 -3.49 -1.01 11.49
CA ARG A 93 -2.68 0.21 11.54
C ARG A 93 -1.25 -0.13 11.20
N GLU A 94 -0.52 0.89 10.80
CA GLU A 94 0.91 0.80 10.55
C GLU A 94 1.67 0.12 11.70
N HIS A 95 2.71 -0.61 11.35
CA HIS A 95 3.61 -1.38 12.23
C HIS A 95 2.99 -2.59 12.95
N TYR A 96 1.72 -2.91 12.72
CA TYR A 96 1.17 -4.17 13.23
C TYR A 96 1.82 -5.37 12.56
N GLN A 97 2.19 -6.36 13.38
CA GLN A 97 2.83 -7.57 12.91
C GLN A 97 1.85 -8.46 12.15
N VAL A 98 2.38 -9.12 11.13
CA VAL A 98 1.66 -10.01 10.22
C VAL A 98 2.25 -11.41 10.38
N TYR A 99 1.37 -12.38 10.55
CA TYR A 99 1.71 -13.78 10.74
C TYR A 99 1.01 -14.64 9.69
N ASP A 100 1.52 -15.84 9.44
CA ASP A 100 0.74 -16.87 8.76
C ASP A 100 -0.20 -17.58 9.75
N THR A 101 -0.93 -18.58 9.25
CA THR A 101 -1.87 -19.38 10.04
C THR A 101 -1.19 -20.37 10.97
N GLU A 102 0.10 -20.65 10.79
CA GLU A 102 0.90 -21.54 11.65
C GLU A 102 1.52 -20.75 12.82
N GLY A 103 1.56 -19.41 12.68
CA GLY A 103 1.94 -18.46 13.69
C GLY A 103 3.32 -17.85 13.50
N ASP A 104 3.98 -18.12 12.37
CA ASP A 104 5.27 -17.56 12.01
C ASP A 104 5.15 -16.12 11.53
N GLU A 105 6.12 -15.29 11.93
CA GLU A 105 6.14 -13.87 11.57
C GLU A 105 6.52 -13.69 10.10
N LEU A 106 5.61 -13.07 9.33
CA LEU A 106 5.77 -12.78 7.91
C LEU A 106 6.31 -11.37 7.66
N GLY A 107 5.97 -10.41 8.50
CA GLY A 107 6.32 -9.00 8.31
C GLY A 107 5.34 -8.08 9.00
N PHE A 108 5.02 -6.92 8.39
CA PHE A 108 4.23 -5.89 9.07
C PHE A 108 3.32 -5.10 8.13
N VAL A 109 2.33 -4.42 8.71
CA VAL A 109 1.44 -3.47 8.03
C VAL A 109 2.17 -2.17 7.76
N THR A 110 2.14 -1.71 6.51
CA THR A 110 2.69 -0.41 6.07
C THR A 110 1.62 0.68 6.11
N SER A 111 0.48 0.44 5.46
CA SER A 111 -0.73 1.28 5.55
C SER A 111 -1.94 0.43 5.86
N GLY A 112 -2.83 0.92 6.72
CA GLY A 112 -4.10 0.25 7.02
C GLY A 112 -5.21 1.28 7.22
N SER A 113 -6.36 1.04 6.59
CA SER A 113 -7.51 1.96 6.68
C SER A 113 -8.82 1.26 6.31
N LYS A 114 -9.94 1.96 6.52
CA LYS A 114 -11.22 1.58 5.94
C LYS A 114 -11.27 2.06 4.49
N SER A 115 -11.41 1.13 3.55
CA SER A 115 -11.77 1.48 2.18
C SER A 115 -13.21 1.94 2.15
N ILE A 116 -13.44 3.17 1.67
CA ILE A 116 -14.78 3.74 1.51
C ILE A 116 -15.47 3.07 0.31
N MET A 117 -14.72 2.77 -0.75
CA MET A 117 -15.27 2.17 -1.97
C MET A 117 -15.70 0.70 -1.78
N LEU A 118 -14.99 -0.05 -0.93
CA LEU A 118 -15.28 -1.47 -0.68
C LEU A 118 -16.09 -1.70 0.61
N ASP A 119 -16.26 -0.67 1.44
CA ASP A 119 -16.81 -0.76 2.82
C ASP A 119 -16.15 -1.86 3.67
N LYS A 120 -14.82 -2.02 3.51
CA LYS A 120 -14.01 -3.04 4.19
C LYS A 120 -12.79 -2.43 4.84
N PHE A 121 -12.29 -3.05 5.90
CA PHE A 121 -10.96 -2.75 6.43
C PHE A 121 -9.91 -3.47 5.60
N CYS A 122 -8.97 -2.72 5.07
CA CYS A 122 -7.90 -3.23 4.22
C CYS A 122 -6.54 -2.78 4.75
N ALA A 123 -5.49 -3.50 4.37
CA ALA A 123 -4.12 -3.10 4.64
C ALA A 123 -3.17 -3.45 3.50
N LEU A 124 -2.12 -2.64 3.35
CA LEU A 124 -0.91 -3.00 2.64
C LEU A 124 0.08 -3.57 3.65
N VAL A 125 0.63 -4.74 3.34
CA VAL A 125 1.55 -5.48 4.20
C VAL A 125 2.85 -5.74 3.46
N LEU A 126 3.97 -5.48 4.12
CA LEU A 126 5.30 -5.83 3.61
C LEU A 126 5.70 -7.15 4.26
N ILE A 127 5.70 -8.23 3.47
CA ILE A 127 5.93 -9.58 3.97
C ILE A 127 7.11 -10.25 3.28
N LYS A 128 7.74 -11.23 3.94
CA LYS A 128 8.79 -12.09 3.39
C LYS A 128 8.37 -12.66 2.03
N ARG A 129 9.27 -12.62 1.06
CA ARG A 129 9.09 -13.25 -0.26
C ARG A 129 9.45 -14.74 -0.17
N GLY A 130 8.84 -15.57 -1.01
CA GLY A 130 9.17 -16.99 -1.11
C GLY A 130 8.40 -17.92 -0.16
N VAL A 131 7.54 -17.36 0.71
CA VAL A 131 6.72 -18.12 1.68
C VAL A 131 5.50 -18.85 1.07
N GLY A 132 5.42 -18.98 -0.25
CA GLY A 132 4.36 -19.73 -0.92
C GLY A 132 2.95 -19.10 -0.94
N LEU A 133 2.74 -17.98 -0.24
CA LEU A 133 1.43 -17.30 -0.14
C LEU A 133 0.93 -16.75 -1.48
N LYS A 134 -0.35 -17.02 -1.74
CA LYS A 134 -1.11 -16.66 -2.95
C LYS A 134 -2.27 -15.73 -2.59
N ILE A 135 -2.83 -15.11 -3.63
CA ILE A 135 -4.08 -14.37 -3.47
C ILE A 135 -5.17 -15.34 -3.04
N GLY A 136 -5.87 -14.98 -1.96
CA GLY A 136 -6.90 -15.80 -1.35
C GLY A 136 -6.44 -16.54 -0.11
N ASP A 137 -5.15 -16.59 0.18
CA ASP A 137 -4.65 -17.23 1.39
C ASP A 137 -4.93 -16.35 2.62
N GLU A 138 -5.12 -17.02 3.76
CA GLU A 138 -5.33 -16.36 5.04
C GLU A 138 -4.00 -16.00 5.70
N ILE A 139 -3.98 -14.85 6.35
CA ILE A 139 -2.91 -14.34 7.20
C ILE A 139 -3.54 -13.77 8.47
N GLU A 140 -2.73 -13.53 9.49
CA GLU A 140 -3.18 -12.91 10.73
C GLU A 140 -2.47 -11.59 10.98
N ILE A 141 -3.19 -10.59 11.47
CA ILE A 141 -2.64 -9.29 11.88
C ILE A 141 -2.85 -9.12 13.37
N GLU A 142 -1.79 -8.77 14.10
CA GLU A 142 -1.88 -8.51 15.52
C GLU A 142 -2.49 -7.12 15.79
N ILE A 143 -3.71 -7.10 16.31
CA ILE A 143 -4.45 -5.89 16.67
C ILE A 143 -4.78 -5.95 18.16
N GLY A 144 -4.14 -5.09 18.95
CA GLY A 144 -4.39 -5.00 20.39
C GLY A 144 -4.13 -6.33 21.12
N LYS A 145 -2.99 -6.97 20.82
CA LYS A 145 -2.55 -8.28 21.36
C LYS A 145 -3.40 -9.48 20.94
N LYS A 146 -4.32 -9.30 20.01
CA LYS A 146 -5.11 -10.39 19.42
C LYS A 146 -4.78 -10.49 17.95
N ARG A 147 -4.48 -11.70 17.49
CA ARG A 147 -4.37 -12.01 16.08
C ARG A 147 -5.77 -12.03 15.46
N ARG A 148 -5.91 -11.32 14.33
CA ARG A 148 -7.17 -11.17 13.58
C ARG A 148 -6.94 -11.63 12.16
N ARG A 149 -7.86 -12.44 11.64
CA ARG A 149 -7.72 -12.98 10.29
C ARG A 149 -7.91 -11.91 9.23
N ALA A 150 -7.09 -11.98 8.21
CA ALA A 150 -7.18 -11.22 6.99
C ALA A 150 -6.89 -12.15 5.80
N LYS A 151 -7.33 -11.76 4.61
CA LYS A 151 -7.17 -12.53 3.38
C LYS A 151 -6.37 -11.72 2.39
N LEU A 152 -5.36 -12.33 1.76
CA LEU A 152 -4.59 -11.67 0.70
C LEU A 152 -5.48 -11.43 -0.53
N VAL A 153 -5.46 -10.21 -1.05
CA VAL A 153 -6.28 -9.79 -2.20
C VAL A 153 -5.45 -9.11 -3.28
N LYS A 154 -6.00 -9.06 -4.50
CA LYS A 154 -5.38 -8.29 -5.58
C LYS A 154 -5.41 -6.80 -5.23
N THR A 155 -4.36 -6.11 -5.64
CA THR A 155 -4.26 -4.65 -5.54
C THR A 155 -4.04 -4.05 -6.93
N PRO A 156 -4.46 -2.80 -7.18
CA PRO A 156 -5.09 -1.87 -6.24
C PRO A 156 -6.47 -2.34 -5.77
N PHE A 157 -6.87 -1.93 -4.56
CA PHE A 157 -8.16 -2.32 -3.96
C PHE A 157 -9.34 -1.75 -4.76
N TYR A 158 -9.14 -0.54 -5.26
CA TYR A 158 -10.05 0.09 -6.20
C TYR A 158 -9.28 0.43 -7.47
N LYS A 159 -9.84 0.06 -8.62
CA LYS A 159 -9.35 0.51 -9.92
C LYS A 159 -10.51 1.17 -10.65
N GLN A 160 -10.41 2.47 -10.90
CA GLN A 160 -11.32 3.11 -11.83
C GLN A 160 -10.99 2.57 -13.23
N VAL A 161 -11.92 1.80 -13.80
CA VAL A 161 -11.87 1.48 -15.23
C VAL A 161 -12.16 2.81 -15.92
N GLY A 162 -11.14 3.42 -16.52
CA GLY A 162 -11.37 4.59 -17.36
C GLY A 162 -12.45 4.26 -18.36
N LYS A 163 -13.47 5.12 -18.49
CA LYS A 163 -14.34 5.05 -19.67
C LYS A 163 -13.40 5.27 -20.86
N LYS A 164 -13.31 4.26 -21.74
CA LYS A 164 -12.81 4.45 -23.10
C LYS A 164 -13.65 5.52 -23.80
#